data_AF-A0A1Q8M0W1-F1
#
_entry.id   AF-A0A1Q8M0W1-F1
#
_cell.length_a   1.000
_cell.length_b   1.000
_cell.length_c   1.000
_cell.angle_alpha   90.00
_cell.angle_beta   90.00
_cell.angle_gamma   90.00
#
_symmetry.space_group_name_H-M   'P 1'
#
loop_
_entity.id
_entity.type
_entity.pdbx_description
1 polymer ?
#
loop_
_entity_poly.entity_id
_entity_poly.type
_entity_poly.pdbx_seq_one_letter_code
_entity_poly.pdbx_strand_id
1 'polypeptide(L)' 'MSPAWTVLTFAGLGVLLALMGWAGRRHAAGLGAVPGMPAELQRHRVAVIRRGATACLVVGVAFVVVGVLAPLL' A
#
# COMPACT_ATOMS: atom_id res chain seq x y z
N MET A 1 20.06 -10.73 -14.49
CA MET A 1 18.92 -9.83 -14.79
C MET A 1 19.49 -8.45 -15.10
N SER A 2 19.02 -7.78 -16.16
CA SER A 2 19.52 -6.43 -16.47
C SER A 2 19.07 -5.42 -15.41
N PRO A 3 19.85 -4.35 -15.14
CA PRO A 3 19.48 -3.31 -14.18
C PRO A 3 18.12 -2.66 -14.47
N ALA A 4 17.76 -2.50 -15.74
CA ALA A 4 16.44 -1.99 -16.15
C ALA A 4 15.27 -2.86 -15.65
N TRP A 5 15.43 -4.19 -15.64
CA TRP A 5 14.41 -5.12 -15.15
C TRP A 5 14.25 -5.03 -13.63
N THR A 6 15.34 -4.83 -12.88
CA THR A 6 15.31 -4.59 -11.43
C THR A 6 14.58 -3.31 -11.09
N VAL A 7 14.84 -2.22 -11.81
CA VAL A 7 14.15 -0.93 -11.60
C VAL A 7 12.65 -1.09 -11.89
N LEU A 8 12.28 -1.67 -13.03
CA LEU A 8 10.88 -1.87 -13.42
C LEU A 8 10.11 -2.72 -12.40
N THR A 9 10.71 -3.80 -11.92
CA THR A 9 10.05 -4.66 -10.94
C THR A 9 9.98 -4.01 -9.57
N PHE A 10 11.09 -3.58 -8.99
CA PHE A 10 11.10 -3.04 -7.62
C PHE A 10 10.42 -1.67 -7.53
N ALA A 11 10.80 -0.72 -8.38
CA ALA A 11 10.18 0.61 -8.35
C ALA A 11 8.74 0.56 -8.87
N GLY A 12 8.45 -0.20 -9.91
CA GLY A 12 7.09 -0.36 -10.41
C GLY A 12 6.14 -0.99 -9.39
N LEU A 13 6.52 -2.13 -8.79
CA LEU A 13 5.73 -2.75 -7.72
C LEU A 13 5.63 -1.84 -6.50
N GLY A 14 6.71 -1.15 -6.14
CA GLY A 14 6.74 -0.19 -5.05
C GLY A 14 5.72 0.94 -5.24
N VAL A 15 5.67 1.53 -6.45
CA VAL A 15 4.70 2.58 -6.79
C VAL A 15 3.27 2.04 -6.69
N LEU A 16 3.00 0.85 -7.22
CA LEU A 16 1.67 0.24 -7.15
C LEU A 16 1.23 0.01 -5.69
N LEU A 17 2.10 -0.56 -4.85
CA LEU A 17 1.83 -0.78 -3.43
C LEU A 17 1.62 0.55 -2.69
N ALA A 18 2.43 1.57 -2.98
CA ALA A 18 2.28 2.90 -2.40
C ALA A 18 0.93 3.54 -2.77
N LEU A 19 0.52 3.45 -4.03
CA LEU A 19 -0.78 3.95 -4.50
C LEU A 19 -1.93 3.19 -3.86
N MET A 20 -1.86 1.85 -3.78
CA MET A 20 -2.89 1.04 -3.12
C MET A 20 -2.98 1.37 -1.62
N GLY A 21 -1.86 1.50 -0.92
CA GLY A 21 -1.83 1.90 0.48
C GLY A 21 -2.37 3.32 0.70
N TRP A 22 -2.08 4.25 -0.20
CA TRP A 22 -2.62 5.61 -0.13
C TRP A 22 -4.14 5.65 -0.37
N ALA A 23 -4.60 5.00 -1.44
CA ALA A 23 -6.02 4.91 -1.78
C ALA A 23 -6.80 4.17 -0.68
N GLY A 24 -6.27 3.06 -0.17
CA GLY A 24 -6.86 2.28 0.91
C GLY A 24 -7.00 3.08 2.21
N ARG A 25 -6.02 3.93 2.56
CA ARG A 25 -6.13 4.82 3.73
C ARG A 25 -7.23 5.87 3.55
N ARG A 26 -7.35 6.47 2.36
CA ARG A 26 -8.36 7.49 2.06
C ARG A 26 -9.79 6.91 2.02
N HIS A 27 -9.94 5.71 1.44
CA HIS A 27 -11.25 5.08 1.25
C HIS A 27 -11.59 4.03 2.31
N ALA A 28 -10.80 3.90 3.38
CA ALA A 28 -11.00 2.88 4.42
C ALA A 28 -12.42 2.90 5.02
N ALA A 29 -13.01 4.09 5.15
CA ALA A 29 -14.38 4.24 5.65
C ALA A 29 -15.43 3.65 4.69
N GLY A 30 -15.25 3.83 3.38
CA GLY A 30 -16.12 3.23 2.36
C GLY A 30 -15.89 1.74 2.19
N LEU A 31 -14.63 1.29 2.22
CA LEU A 31 -14.27 -0.14 2.16
C LEU A 31 -14.73 -0.92 3.39
N GLY A 32 -14.77 -0.29 4.55
CA GLY A 32 -15.25 -0.88 5.79
C GLY A 32 -16.76 -0.79 6.00
N ALA A 33 -17.48 0.00 5.20
CA ALA A 33 -18.92 0.18 5.33
C ALA A 33 -19.68 -1.01 4.72
N VAL A 34 -20.13 -1.92 5.58
CA VAL A 34 -21.00 -3.04 5.20
C VAL A 34 -22.42 -2.74 5.67
N PRO A 35 -23.43 -2.76 4.78
CA PRO A 35 -24.82 -2.54 5.16
C PRO A 35 -25.26 -3.50 6.27
N GLY A 36 -25.93 -2.99 7.31
CA GLY A 36 -26.45 -3.80 8.42
C GLY A 36 -25.41 -4.19 9.49
N MET A 37 -24.16 -3.73 9.40
CA MET A 37 -23.13 -4.05 10.39
C MET A 37 -23.22 -3.18 11.65
N PRO A 38 -23.06 -3.75 12.87
CA PRO A 38 -22.96 -2.96 14.08
C PRO A 38 -21.75 -2.01 14.06
N ALA A 39 -21.95 -0.78 14.54
CA ALA A 39 -21.00 0.33 14.40
C ALA A 39 -19.62 0.05 15.04
N GLU A 40 -19.56 -0.82 16.05
CA GLU A 40 -18.32 -1.19 16.72
C GLU A 40 -17.45 -2.11 15.86
N LEU A 41 -18.08 -3.08 15.19
CA LEU A 41 -17.41 -3.98 14.24
C LEU A 41 -16.93 -3.22 12.99
N GLN A 42 -17.75 -2.26 12.53
CA GLN A 42 -17.38 -1.39 11.41
C GLN A 42 -16.16 -0.54 11.74
N ARG A 43 -16.11 0.08 12.93
CA ARG A 43 -14.93 0.83 13.40
C ARG A 43 -13.68 -0.04 13.48
N HIS A 44 -13.82 -1.27 13.98
CA HIS A 44 -12.72 -2.23 14.04
C HIS A 44 -12.19 -2.58 12.63
N ARG A 45 -13.07 -2.90 11.69
CA ARG A 45 -12.68 -3.16 10.28
C ARG A 45 -11.98 -1.98 9.63
N VAL A 46 -12.52 -0.77 9.79
CA VAL A 46 -11.88 0.45 9.27
C VAL A 46 -10.48 0.63 9.85
N ALA A 47 -10.28 0.35 11.14
CA ALA A 47 -8.96 0.41 11.77
C ALA A 47 -7.99 -0.64 11.18
N VAL A 48 -8.45 -1.87 10.96
CA VAL A 48 -7.65 -2.94 10.33
C VAL A 48 -7.27 -2.55 8.89
N ILE A 49 -8.22 -2.05 8.10
CA ILE A 49 -7.97 -1.60 6.72
C ILE A 49 -6.95 -0.45 6.72
N ARG A 50 -7.07 0.53 7.63
CA ARG A 50 -6.09 1.62 7.75
C ARG A 50 -4.70 1.11 8.10
N ARG A 51 -4.57 0.14 9.01
CA ARG A 51 -3.27 -0.46 9.37
C ARG A 51 -2.66 -1.19 8.17
N GLY A 52 -3.43 -2.05 7.50
CA GLY A 52 -2.98 -2.77 6.31
C GLY A 52 -2.57 -1.82 5.18
N ALA A 53 -3.37 -0.79 4.93
CA ALA A 53 -3.06 0.23 3.92
C ALA A 53 -1.81 1.06 4.30
N THR A 54 -1.56 1.30 5.59
CA THR A 54 -0.33 1.96 6.05
C THR A 54 0.89 1.07 5.83
N ALA A 55 0.81 -0.22 6.17
CA ALA A 55 1.90 -1.17 5.92
C ALA A 55 2.22 -1.26 4.42
N CYS A 56 1.18 -1.37 3.58
CA CYS A 56 1.33 -1.43 2.13
C CYS A 56 1.98 -0.16 1.56
N LEU A 57 1.62 1.01 2.10
CA LEU A 57 2.24 2.28 1.72
C LEU A 57 3.72 2.34 2.11
N VAL A 58 4.07 1.95 3.34
CA VAL A 58 5.46 1.97 3.83
C VAL A 58 6.33 1.01 3.03
N VAL A 59 5.86 -0.22 2.82
CA VAL A 59 6.59 -1.23 2.01
C VAL A 59 6.72 -0.76 0.57
N GLY A 60 5.66 -0.20 -0.02
CA GLY A 60 5.70 0.36 -1.36
C GLY A 60 6.76 1.45 -1.51
N VAL A 61 6.80 2.41 -0.59
CA VAL A 61 7.83 3.47 -0.58
C VAL A 61 9.23 2.88 -0.44
N ALA A 62 9.43 1.90 0.44
CA ALA A 62 10.73 1.23 0.58
C ALA A 62 11.17 0.54 -0.72
N PHE A 63 10.25 -0.15 -1.40
CA PHE A 63 10.51 -0.79 -2.70
C PHE A 63 10.86 0.23 -3.79
N VAL A 64 10.20 1.39 -3.82
CA VAL A 64 10.57 2.49 -4.73
C VAL A 64 11.98 2.98 -4.44
N VAL A 65 12.31 3.25 -3.17
CA VAL A 65 13.64 3.73 -2.78
C VAL A 65 14.72 2.73 -3.17
N VAL A 66 14.54 1.44 -2.84
CA VAL A 66 15.49 0.39 -3.22
C VAL A 66 15.59 0.26 -4.74
N GLY A 67 14.47 0.24 -5.46
CA GLY A 67 14.45 0.11 -6.92
C GLY A 67 15.15 1.27 -7.64
N VAL A 68 15.07 2.49 -7.10
CA VAL A 68 15.74 3.67 -7.65
C VAL A 68 17.22 3.73 -7.26
N LEU A 69 17.59 3.29 -6.06
CA LEU A 69 18.97 3.30 -5.59
C LEU A 69 19.80 2.10 -6.10
N ALA A 70 19.16 0.97 -6.40
CA ALA A 70 19.83 -0.24 -6.88
C ALA A 70 20.77 -0.04 -8.10
N PRO A 71 20.44 0.76 -9.13
CA PRO A 71 21.38 1.01 -10.23
C PRO A 71 22.56 1.93 -9.88
N LEU A 72 22.55 2.57 -8.71
CA LEU A 72 23.63 3.46 -8.22
C LEU A 72 24.63 2.73 -7.29
N LEU A 73 24.35 1.47 -6.93
CA LEU A 73 25.17 0.59 -6.10
C LEU A 73 25.89 -0.45 -6.97
#